data_AF-A0A3M1IZC6-F1
#
_entry.id   AF-A0A3M1IZC6-F1
#
_cell.length_a   1.000
_cell.length_b   1.000
_cell.length_c   1.000
_cell.angle_alpha   90.00
_cell.angle_beta   90.00
_cell.angle_gamma   90.00
#
_symmetry.space_group_name_H-M   'P 1'
#
loop_
_entity.id
_entity.type
_entity.pdbx_description
1 polymer ?
#
loop_
_entity_poly.entity_id
_entity_poly.type
_entity_poly.pdbx_seq_one_letter_code
_entity_poly.pdbx_strand_id
1 'polypeptide(L)' 'MLALQLVNPITHKITVRYAPGREAARRILFGTRVFTVKSVINKGERNRYLIFRAEEET' A
#
# COMPACT_ATOMS: atom_id res chain seq x y z
N MET A 1 5.60 32.52 1.95
CA MET A 1 4.96 31.33 2.55
C MET A 1 5.69 30.10 2.03
N LEU A 2 6.28 29.28 2.90
CA LEU A 2 6.83 27.98 2.51
C LEU A 2 5.68 26.97 2.54
N ALA A 3 5.29 26.46 1.37
CA ALA A 3 4.37 25.34 1.29
C ALA A 3 5.16 24.07 1.68
N LEU A 4 4.80 23.45 2.81
CA LEU A 4 5.34 22.15 3.20
C LEU A 4 4.71 21.10 2.29
N GLN A 5 5.46 20.59 1.30
CA GLN A 5 4.97 19.50 0.47
C GLN A 5 5.04 18.21 1.30
N LEU A 6 3.88 17.70 1.70
CA LEU A 6 3.75 16.46 2.47
C LEU A 6 4.07 15.28 1.54
N VAL A 7 5.36 15.01 1.36
CA VAL A 7 5.83 13.85 0.59
C VAL A 7 5.55 12.62 1.45
N ASN A 8 4.50 11.87 1.11
CA ASN A 8 4.32 10.53 1.67
C ASN A 8 5.32 9.60 0.95
N PRO A 9 6.39 9.13 1.61
CA PRO A 9 7.39 8.33 0.93
C PRO A 9 6.80 6.93 0.69
N ILE A 10 6.27 6.71 -0.51
CA ILE A 10 5.92 5.36 -0.95
C ILE A 10 7.23 4.67 -1.30
N THR A 11 7.71 3.79 -0.42
CA THR A 11 8.96 3.04 -0.63
C THR A 11 8.72 1.74 -1.40
N HIS A 12 7.52 1.15 -1.28
CA HIS A 12 7.24 -0.17 -1.84
C HIS A 12 5.91 -0.23 -2.59
N LYS A 13 5.90 -1.05 -3.64
CA LYS A 13 4.72 -1.48 -4.39
C LYS A 13 4.54 -2.99 -4.23
N ILE A 14 3.52 -3.39 -3.48
CA ILE A 14 3.23 -4.80 -3.18
C ILE A 14 2.02 -5.22 -4.01
N THR A 15 2.17 -6.27 -4.83
CA THR A 15 1.06 -6.79 -5.65
C THR A 15 0.63 -8.14 -5.13
N VAL A 16 -0.65 -8.31 -4.87
CA VAL A 16 -1.23 -9.57 -4.39
C VAL A 16 -2.46 -9.95 -5.19
N ARG A 17 -2.85 -11.23 -5.12
CA ARG A 17 -4.15 -11.67 -5.62
C ARG A 17 -5.26 -10.97 -4.84
N TYR A 18 -6.29 -10.57 -5.58
CA TYR A 18 -7.49 -10.03 -4.98
C TYR A 18 -8.10 -11.02 -3.99
N ALA A 19 -8.48 -10.52 -2.81
CA ALA A 19 -9.36 -11.22 -1.90
C ALA A 19 -10.26 -10.17 -1.23
N PRO A 20 -11.55 -10.46 -1.04
CA PRO A 20 -12.48 -9.55 -0.38
C PRO A 20 -11.95 -9.09 0.98
N GLY A 21 -12.13 -7.80 1.31
CA GLY A 21 -11.74 -7.23 2.59
C GLY A 21 -10.27 -6.79 2.71
N ARG A 22 -9.36 -7.22 1.81
CA ARG A 22 -7.96 -6.79 1.84
C ARG A 22 -7.74 -5.32 1.45
N GLU A 23 -8.74 -4.71 0.85
CA GLU A 23 -8.72 -3.31 0.38
C GLU A 23 -8.67 -2.31 1.54
N ALA A 24 -9.14 -2.74 2.72
CA ALA A 24 -9.10 -1.97 3.96
C ALA A 24 -7.81 -2.18 4.78
N ALA A 25 -6.87 -2.99 4.30
CA ALA A 25 -5.64 -3.29 5.04
C ALA A 25 -4.80 -2.02 5.23
N ARG A 26 -4.47 -1.72 6.49
CA ARG A 26 -3.64 -0.57 6.87
C ARG A 26 -2.15 -0.90 7.04
N ARG A 27 -1.84 -2.17 7.32
CA ARG A 27 -0.46 -2.68 7.50
C ARG A 27 -0.30 -4.02 6.82
N ILE A 28 0.89 -4.29 6.31
CA ILE A 28 1.31 -5.56 5.74
C ILE A 28 2.56 -6.01 6.48
N LEU A 29 2.53 -7.23 7.01
CA LEU A 29 3.70 -7.91 7.56
C LEU A 29 4.27 -8.85 6.50
N PHE A 30 5.57 -8.77 6.26
CA PHE A 30 6.29 -9.69 5.37
C PHE A 30 7.59 -10.15 6.04
N GLY A 31 7.54 -11.36 6.61
CA GLY A 31 8.62 -11.85 7.47
C GLY A 31 8.74 -10.96 8.71
N THR A 32 9.90 -10.32 8.89
CA THR A 32 10.17 -9.37 9.98
C THR A 32 9.90 -7.92 9.60
N ARG A 33 9.59 -7.63 8.33
CA ARG A 33 9.42 -6.26 7.82
C ARG A 33 7.95 -5.84 7.88
N VAL A 34 7.71 -4.60 8.30
CA VAL A 34 6.36 -4.05 8.37
C VAL A 34 6.20 -2.90 7.39
N PHE A 35 5.11 -2.92 6.63
CA PHE A 35 4.77 -1.90 5.67
C PHE A 35 3.44 -1.24 6.03
N THR A 36 3.45 0.07 6.24
CA THR A 36 2.23 0.85 6.41
C THR A 36 1.66 1.21 5.04
N VAL A 37 0.43 0.76 4.79
CA VAL A 37 -0.29 0.98 3.54
C VAL A 37 -0.78 2.42 3.46
N LYS A 38 -0.38 3.13 2.40
CA LYS A 38 -0.84 4.49 2.11
C LYS A 38 -1.99 4.52 1.12
N SER A 39 -2.02 3.58 0.17
CA SER A 39 -3.14 3.42 -0.77
C SER A 39 -3.20 2.00 -1.35
N VAL A 40 -4.41 1.60 -1.75
CA VAL A 40 -4.69 0.33 -2.43
C VAL A 40 -5.35 0.63 -3.77
N ILE A 41 -4.92 -0.07 -4.81
CA ILE A 41 -5.43 0.08 -6.18
C ILE A 41 -5.87 -1.30 -6.68
N ASN A 42 -7.14 -1.42 -7.05
CA ASN A 42 -7.65 -2.59 -7.76
C ASN A 42 -7.31 -2.46 -9.24
N LYS A 43 -6.32 -3.21 -9.71
CA LYS A 43 -5.77 -3.03 -11.07
C LYS A 43 -6.83 -3.39 -12.12
N GLY A 44 -7.41 -2.36 -12.73
CA GLY A 44 -8.44 -2.48 -13.77
C GLY A 44 -9.80 -2.96 -13.26
N GLU A 45 -10.06 -2.86 -11.94
CA GLU A 45 -11.36 -3.13 -11.29
C GLU A 45 -11.97 -4.52 -11.55
N ARG A 46 -11.17 -5.46 -12.04
CA ARG A 46 -11.61 -6.82 -12.39
C ARG A 46 -11.44 -7.81 -11.24
N ASN A 47 -11.15 -7.34 -10.03
CA ASN A 47 -10.97 -8.19 -8.84
C ASN A 47 -9.97 -9.34 -9.05
N ARG A 48 -8.86 -9.06 -9.78
CA ARG A 48 -7.79 -10.04 -10.02
C ARG A 48 -6.57 -9.80 -9.15
N TYR A 49 -6.16 -8.53 -9.04
CA TYR A 49 -4.97 -8.12 -8.29
C TYR A 49 -5.22 -6.80 -7.58
N LEU A 50 -4.69 -6.72 -6.35
CA LEU A 50 -4.58 -5.49 -5.58
C LEU A 50 -3.13 -5.03 -5.58
N ILE A 51 -2.92 -3.74 -5.77
CA ILE A 51 -1.62 -3.09 -5.67
C ILE A 51 -1.65 -2.19 -4.44
N PHE A 52 -0.82 -2.52 -3.45
CA PHE A 52 -0.61 -1.73 -2.26
C PHE A 52 0.61 -0.83 -2.47
N ARG A 53 0.42 0.46 -2.25
CA ARG A 53 1.50 1.44 -2.13
C ARG A 53 1.75 1.67 -0.66
N ALA A 54 2.93 1.31 -0.20
CA ALA A 54 3.25 1.28 1.21
C ALA A 54 4.60 1.93 1.50
N GLU A 55 4.73 2.40 2.73
CA GLU A 55 5.96 2.86 3.35
C GLU A 55 6.45 1.75 4.28
N GLU A 56 7.75 1.50 4.29
CA GLU A 56 8.34 0.53 5.20
C GLU A 56 8.63 1.21 6.54
N GLU A 57 8.19 0.60 7.64
CA GLU A 57 8.57 1.02 8.98
C GLU A 57 10.01 0.55 9.22
N THR A 58 10.91 1.50 9.40
CA THR A 58 12.33 1.26 9.70
C THR A 58 12.55 1.31 11.20
#